data_AF-A0A837IF54-F1
#
_entry.id   AF-A0A837IF54-F1
#
_cell.length_a   1.000
_cell.length_b   1.000
_cell.length_c   1.000
_cell.angle_alpha   90.00
_cell.angle_beta   90.00
_cell.angle_gamma   90.00
#
_symmetry.space_group_name_H-M   'P 1'
#
loop_
_entity.id
_entity.type
_entity.pdbx_description
1 polymer ?
#
loop_
_entity_poly.entity_id
_entity_poly.type
_entity_poly.pdbx_seq_one_letter_code
_entity_poly.pdbx_strand_id
1 'polypeptide(L)'
;MSRVTTFEGHGISAIVGNIVLAVIPLIFIFLAEFSIGIGVHWVFLVICTFSIILFPHQTYLFFEAKHLIDKNGLVDNLNLTKVAVFGSLSLLGLALQVITLIRLINLFNFGIYGSLAVIPLSLVASLGACLGLTDLSLFQGFWPPLLFKHLKLVFKNSDLTALCLGTTILLALLILLFL
;
A
#
# COMPACT_ATOMS: atom_id res chain seq x y z
N MET A 1 -15.13 -34.23 3.24
CA MET A 1 -14.59 -33.61 2.00
C MET A 1 -15.16 -32.20 1.88
N SER A 2 -14.42 -31.18 2.34
CA SER A 2 -14.54 -29.82 1.79
C SER A 2 -13.13 -29.44 1.34
N ARG A 3 -12.94 -29.18 0.06
CA ARG A 3 -11.69 -28.62 -0.46
C ARG A 3 -11.67 -27.17 0.00
N VAL A 4 -11.04 -26.92 1.14
CA VAL A 4 -10.73 -25.55 1.58
C VAL A 4 -9.82 -24.96 0.51
N THR A 5 -10.30 -23.92 -0.14
CA THR A 5 -9.61 -23.13 -1.15
C THR A 5 -8.47 -22.34 -0.51
N THR A 6 -7.42 -23.05 -0.12
CA THR A 6 -6.16 -22.45 0.31
C THR A 6 -5.34 -22.11 -0.92
N PHE A 7 -5.39 -20.85 -1.34
CA PHE A 7 -4.35 -20.30 -2.22
C PHE A 7 -3.11 -20.04 -1.36
N GLU A 8 -2.37 -21.12 -1.09
CA GLU A 8 -0.93 -21.15 -0.79
C GLU A 8 -0.35 -19.99 0.05
N GLY A 9 -1.00 -19.63 1.17
CA GLY A 9 -0.43 -18.78 2.21
C GLY A 9 -1.40 -17.83 2.89
N HIS A 10 -2.38 -17.35 2.13
CA HIS A 10 -3.48 -16.55 2.64
C HIS A 10 -4.76 -17.09 2.00
N GLY A 11 -5.81 -17.33 2.79
CA GLY A 11 -7.09 -17.77 2.25
C GLY A 11 -7.61 -16.77 1.21
N ILE A 12 -8.47 -17.18 0.28
CA ILE A 12 -9.12 -16.26 -0.69
C ILE A 12 -9.73 -15.03 0.03
N SER A 13 -10.24 -15.24 1.24
CA SER A 13 -10.76 -14.19 2.12
C SER A 13 -9.74 -13.10 2.48
N ALA A 14 -8.46 -13.46 2.64
CA ALA A 14 -7.41 -12.51 2.96
C ALA A 14 -6.98 -11.69 1.73
N ILE A 15 -6.91 -12.31 0.54
CA ILE A 15 -6.67 -11.58 -0.72
C ILE A 15 -7.81 -10.58 -0.97
N VAL A 16 -9.06 -11.01 -0.80
CA VAL A 16 -10.23 -10.12 -0.92
C VAL A 16 -10.17 -9.01 0.13
N GLY A 17 -9.79 -9.32 1.36
CA GLY A 17 -9.57 -8.33 2.42
C GLY A 17 -8.53 -7.28 2.03
N ASN A 18 -7.40 -7.68 1.46
CA ASN A 18 -6.34 -6.77 1.04
C ASN A 18 -6.78 -5.89 -0.14
N ILE A 19 -7.53 -6.43 -1.10
CA ILE A 19 -8.13 -5.63 -2.19
C ILE A 19 -9.09 -4.59 -1.62
N VAL A 20 -9.98 -4.97 -0.71
CA VAL A 20 -10.93 -4.04 -0.07
C VAL A 20 -10.17 -2.94 0.67
N LEU A 21 -9.18 -3.30 1.48
CA LEU A 21 -8.36 -2.34 2.22
C LEU A 21 -7.52 -1.43 1.31
N ALA A 22 -7.09 -1.90 0.14
CA ALA A 22 -6.38 -1.08 -0.84
C ALA A 22 -7.29 -0.05 -1.54
N VAL A 23 -8.60 -0.31 -1.66
CA VAL A 23 -9.54 0.62 -2.30
C VAL A 23 -10.01 1.72 -1.34
N ILE A 24 -10.11 1.43 -0.04
CA ILE A 24 -10.63 2.36 0.97
C ILE A 24 -9.90 3.72 1.00
N PRO A 25 -8.56 3.81 0.95
CA PRO A 25 -7.86 5.11 0.92
C PRO A 25 -8.34 6.03 -0.21
N LEU A 26 -8.60 5.46 -1.39
CA LEU A 26 -9.09 6.23 -2.52
C LEU A 26 -10.53 6.72 -2.29
N ILE A 27 -11.41 5.84 -1.78
CA ILE A 27 -12.79 6.21 -1.41
C ILE A 27 -12.78 7.35 -0.39
N PHE A 28 -11.90 7.27 0.61
CA PHE A 28 -11.76 8.30 1.63
C PHE A 28 -11.29 9.63 1.03
N ILE A 29 -10.33 9.63 0.10
CA ILE A 29 -9.94 10.87 -0.59
C ILE A 29 -11.11 11.49 -1.36
N PHE A 30 -11.93 10.69 -2.06
CA PHE A 30 -13.14 11.21 -2.72
C PHE A 30 -14.15 11.80 -1.74
N LEU A 31 -14.37 11.15 -0.59
CA LEU A 31 -15.24 11.68 0.46
C LEU A 31 -14.68 12.95 1.08
N ALA A 32 -13.36 13.05 1.24
CA ALA A 32 -12.67 14.25 1.71
C ALA A 32 -12.86 15.41 0.72
N GLU A 33 -12.63 15.20 -0.57
CA GLU A 33 -12.89 16.17 -1.65
C GLU A 33 -14.36 16.65 -1.63
N PHE A 34 -15.31 15.71 -1.55
CA PHE A 34 -16.73 16.04 -1.46
C PHE A 34 -17.05 16.87 -0.22
N SER A 35 -16.52 16.48 0.96
CA SER A 35 -16.75 17.17 2.23
C SER A 35 -16.24 18.61 2.22
N ILE A 36 -15.10 18.87 1.56
CA ILE A 36 -14.60 20.24 1.34
C ILE A 36 -15.54 21.00 0.40
N GLY A 37 -16.00 20.37 -0.68
CA GLY A 37 -16.92 20.97 -1.65
C GLY A 37 -18.26 21.43 -1.04
N ILE A 38 -18.76 20.72 -0.02
CA ILE A 38 -19.98 21.08 0.72
C ILE A 38 -19.72 21.90 1.99
N GLY A 39 -18.47 22.25 2.30
CA GLY A 39 -18.10 23.11 3.44
C GLY A 39 -18.03 22.41 4.80
N VAL A 40 -17.94 21.07 4.85
CA VAL A 40 -17.91 20.28 6.10
C VAL A 40 -16.47 19.87 6.46
N HIS A 41 -15.70 20.81 6.99
CA HIS A 41 -14.27 20.64 7.23
C HIS A 41 -13.88 19.66 8.37
N TRP A 42 -14.78 19.38 9.32
CA TRP A 42 -14.48 18.43 10.40
C TRP A 42 -14.49 16.98 9.90
N VAL A 43 -15.36 16.66 8.92
CA VAL A 43 -15.39 15.35 8.26
C VAL A 43 -14.10 15.12 7.48
N PHE A 44 -13.59 16.15 6.80
CA PHE A 44 -12.30 16.13 6.13
C PHE A 44 -11.15 15.70 7.08
N LEU A 45 -11.06 16.31 8.26
CA LEU A 45 -10.00 15.98 9.23
C LEU A 45 -10.06 14.50 9.65
N VAL A 46 -11.24 14.00 9.99
CA VAL A 46 -11.46 12.61 10.38
C VAL A 46 -11.06 11.66 9.24
N ILE A 47 -11.52 11.93 8.02
CA ILE A 47 -11.24 11.12 6.85
C ILE A 47 -9.75 11.11 6.51
N CYS A 48 -9.06 12.26 6.58
CA CYS A 48 -7.63 12.33 6.34
C CYS A 48 -6.83 11.54 7.38
N THR A 49 -7.19 11.59 8.67
CA THR A 49 -6.54 10.80 9.71
C THR A 49 -6.66 9.30 9.45
N PHE A 50 -7.85 8.81 9.11
CA PHE A 50 -8.04 7.39 8.77
C PHE A 50 -7.38 6.99 7.44
N SER A 51 -7.30 7.91 6.48
CA SER A 51 -6.64 7.66 5.20
C SER A 51 -5.14 7.42 5.38
N ILE A 52 -4.46 8.18 6.25
CA ILE A 52 -3.02 8.02 6.54
C ILE A 52 -2.71 6.62 7.08
N ILE A 53 -3.59 6.07 7.90
CA ILE A 53 -3.46 4.72 8.48
C ILE A 53 -3.57 3.66 7.39
N LEU A 54 -4.52 3.82 6.47
CA LEU A 54 -4.82 2.82 5.44
C LEU A 54 -3.98 2.99 4.16
N PHE A 55 -3.32 4.14 4.03
CA PHE A 55 -2.53 4.53 2.88
C PHE A 55 -1.48 3.51 2.43
N PRO A 56 -0.76 2.79 3.33
CA PRO A 56 0.22 1.80 2.90
C PRO A 56 -0.38 0.50 2.32
N HIS A 57 -1.69 0.25 2.44
CA HIS A 57 -2.30 -1.00 1.97
C HIS A 57 -2.27 -1.17 0.45
N GLN A 58 -2.28 -0.08 -0.31
CA GLN A 58 -2.17 -0.12 -1.77
C GLN A 58 -0.77 -0.58 -2.19
N THR A 59 0.28 -0.06 -1.54
CA THR A 59 1.66 -0.51 -1.75
C THR A 59 1.90 -1.92 -1.18
N TYR A 60 1.17 -2.32 -0.13
CA TYR A 60 1.19 -3.71 0.36
C TYR A 60 0.58 -4.69 -0.65
N LEU A 61 -0.55 -4.35 -1.29
CA LEU A 61 -1.14 -5.14 -2.36
C LEU A 61 -0.17 -5.28 -3.56
N PHE A 62 0.62 -4.23 -3.84
CA PHE A 62 1.72 -4.30 -4.81
C PHE A 62 2.77 -5.35 -4.41
N PHE A 63 3.12 -5.44 -3.12
CA PHE A 63 4.06 -6.42 -2.58
C PHE A 63 3.50 -7.82 -2.40
N GLU A 64 2.20 -8.01 -2.35
CA GLU A 64 1.58 -9.33 -2.16
C GLU A 64 1.92 -10.31 -3.29
N ALA A 65 2.26 -9.80 -4.49
CA ALA A 65 2.83 -10.60 -5.58
C ALA A 65 4.16 -11.28 -5.21
N LYS A 66 4.95 -10.70 -4.29
CA LYS A 66 6.22 -11.29 -3.80
C LYS A 66 5.99 -12.58 -3.01
N HIS A 67 4.87 -12.71 -2.29
CA HIS A 67 4.58 -13.92 -1.51
C HIS A 67 4.39 -15.18 -2.38
N LEU A 68 4.18 -15.03 -3.69
CA LEU A 68 4.14 -16.17 -4.62
C LEU A 68 5.47 -16.49 -5.26
N ILE A 69 6.37 -15.51 -5.33
CA ILE A 69 7.70 -15.69 -5.90
C ILE A 69 8.64 -16.31 -4.84
N ASP A 70 8.54 -15.88 -3.58
CA ASP A 70 9.43 -16.33 -2.49
C ASP A 70 8.93 -17.55 -1.72
N LYS A 71 7.69 -18.00 -1.93
CA LYS A 71 7.27 -19.30 -1.37
C LYS A 71 7.93 -20.42 -2.18
N ASN A 72 9.00 -20.96 -1.59
CA ASN A 72 9.65 -22.19 -2.04
C ASN A 72 8.59 -23.23 -2.46
N GLY A 73 8.59 -23.59 -3.76
CA GLY A 73 7.69 -24.57 -4.36
C GLY A 73 6.58 -24.04 -5.29
N LEU A 74 6.38 -22.72 -5.39
CA LEU A 74 5.40 -22.11 -6.31
C LEU A 74 6.00 -21.73 -7.68
N VAL A 75 7.29 -21.38 -7.70
CA VAL A 75 8.03 -21.02 -8.93
C VAL A 75 8.33 -22.24 -9.81
N ASP A 76 8.37 -23.44 -9.22
CA ASP A 76 8.60 -24.69 -9.96
C ASP A 76 7.39 -25.09 -10.83
N ASN A 77 6.23 -24.45 -10.63
CA ASN A 77 5.04 -24.61 -11.46
C ASN A 77 4.38 -23.23 -11.72
N LEU A 78 5.09 -22.34 -12.43
CA LEU A 78 4.58 -21.06 -12.93
C LEU A 78 3.39 -21.27 -13.87
N ASN A 79 2.22 -21.48 -13.28
CA ASN A 79 0.96 -21.56 -14.01
C ASN A 79 0.61 -20.14 -14.50
N LEU A 80 0.57 -19.94 -15.81
CA LEU A 80 0.36 -18.63 -16.46
C LEU A 80 -0.80 -17.82 -15.84
N THR A 81 -1.88 -18.51 -15.42
CA THR A 81 -3.02 -17.89 -14.76
C THR A 81 -2.67 -17.26 -13.41
N LYS A 82 -1.78 -17.87 -12.61
CA LYS A 82 -1.31 -17.30 -11.34
C LYS A 82 -0.49 -16.04 -11.59
N VAL A 83 0.42 -16.08 -12.55
CA VAL A 83 1.23 -14.90 -12.94
C VAL A 83 0.33 -13.75 -13.40
N ALA A 84 -0.68 -14.04 -14.22
CA ALA A 84 -1.62 -13.03 -14.71
C ALA A 84 -2.45 -12.40 -13.58
N VAL A 85 -2.99 -13.21 -12.65
CA VAL A 85 -3.81 -12.72 -11.54
C VAL A 85 -2.98 -11.89 -10.55
N PHE A 86 -1.79 -12.36 -10.16
CA PHE A 86 -0.98 -11.62 -9.19
C PHE A 86 -0.23 -10.44 -9.80
N GLY A 87 0.18 -10.55 -11.06
CA GLY A 87 0.70 -9.40 -11.81
C GLY A 87 -0.35 -8.30 -11.96
N SER A 88 -1.60 -8.65 -12.28
CA SER A 88 -2.69 -7.66 -12.36
C SER A 88 -3.05 -7.06 -11.00
N LEU A 89 -3.06 -7.85 -9.91
CA LEU A 89 -3.26 -7.32 -8.56
C LEU A 89 -2.13 -6.37 -8.14
N SER A 90 -0.89 -6.70 -8.48
CA SER A 90 0.27 -5.85 -8.21
C SER A 90 0.15 -4.51 -8.96
N LEU A 91 -0.15 -4.57 -10.27
CA LEU A 91 -0.40 -3.37 -11.08
C LEU A 91 -1.57 -2.54 -10.57
N LEU A 92 -2.64 -3.19 -10.09
CA LEU A 92 -3.79 -2.52 -9.49
C LEU A 92 -3.40 -1.80 -8.19
N GLY A 93 -2.63 -2.43 -7.31
CA GLY A 93 -2.09 -1.79 -6.11
C GLY A 93 -1.23 -0.57 -6.43
N LEU A 94 -0.33 -0.70 -7.41
CA LEU A 94 0.51 0.41 -7.89
C LEU A 94 -0.32 1.57 -8.46
N ALA A 95 -1.28 1.27 -9.36
CA ALA A 95 -2.13 2.26 -9.98
C ALA A 95 -2.99 3.00 -8.93
N LEU A 96 -3.58 2.26 -7.99
CA LEU A 96 -4.34 2.85 -6.88
C LEU A 96 -3.46 3.77 -6.04
N GLN A 97 -2.24 3.35 -5.70
CA GLN A 97 -1.29 4.15 -4.93
C GLN A 97 -0.92 5.47 -5.63
N VAL A 98 -0.62 5.42 -6.93
CA VAL A 98 -0.29 6.60 -7.73
C VAL A 98 -1.48 7.56 -7.79
N ILE A 99 -2.68 7.07 -8.09
CA ILE A 99 -3.90 7.89 -8.16
C ILE A 99 -4.20 8.55 -6.81
N THR A 100 -4.13 7.77 -5.72
CA THR A 100 -4.35 8.25 -4.35
C THR A 100 -3.34 9.36 -4.01
N LEU A 101 -2.07 9.20 -4.37
CA LEU A 101 -1.03 10.20 -4.10
C LEU A 101 -1.21 11.50 -4.88
N ILE A 102 -1.49 11.41 -6.18
CA ILE A 102 -1.74 12.59 -7.02
C ILE A 102 -2.94 13.38 -6.48
N ARG A 103 -4.04 12.67 -6.16
CA ARG A 103 -5.22 13.31 -5.58
C ARG A 103 -4.94 13.93 -4.22
N LEU A 104 -4.19 13.26 -3.36
CA LEU A 104 -3.78 13.79 -2.06
C LEU A 104 -2.97 15.09 -2.23
N ILE A 105 -2.02 15.11 -3.17
CA ILE A 105 -1.19 16.29 -3.43
C ILE A 105 -2.04 17.46 -3.94
N ASN A 106 -2.98 17.18 -4.84
CA ASN A 106 -3.92 18.17 -5.37
C ASN A 106 -4.89 18.68 -4.31
N LEU A 107 -5.38 17.80 -3.42
CA LEU A 107 -6.31 18.14 -2.34
C LEU A 107 -5.71 19.11 -1.33
N PHE A 108 -4.45 18.91 -0.98
CA PHE A 108 -3.72 19.82 -0.08
C PHE A 108 -3.17 21.06 -0.80
N ASN A 109 -3.39 21.17 -2.12
CA ASN A 109 -2.94 22.26 -2.97
C ASN A 109 -1.49 22.65 -2.69
N PHE A 110 -0.60 21.65 -2.65
CA PHE A 110 0.81 21.88 -2.30
C PHE A 110 1.56 22.80 -3.29
N GLY A 111 0.95 23.18 -4.42
CA GLY A 111 1.51 24.14 -5.37
C GLY A 111 2.93 23.76 -5.80
N ILE A 112 3.86 24.72 -5.71
CA ILE A 112 5.29 24.53 -6.03
C ILE A 112 5.95 23.47 -5.13
N TYR A 113 5.41 23.21 -3.93
CA TYR A 113 5.90 22.19 -3.00
C TYR A 113 5.31 20.80 -3.24
N GLY A 114 4.39 20.65 -4.20
CA GLY A 114 3.76 19.36 -4.52
C GLY A 114 4.78 18.31 -4.94
N SER A 115 5.76 18.69 -5.75
CA SER A 115 6.86 17.83 -6.19
C SER A 115 7.81 17.44 -5.03
N LEU A 116 8.01 18.34 -4.06
CA LEU A 116 8.82 18.07 -2.87
C LEU A 116 8.12 17.12 -1.89
N ALA A 117 6.79 17.14 -1.84
CA ALA A 117 6.00 16.22 -1.03
C ALA A 117 5.96 14.78 -1.58
N VAL A 118 6.26 14.58 -2.87
CA VAL A 118 6.23 13.25 -3.52
C VAL A 118 7.19 12.26 -2.83
N ILE A 119 8.42 12.68 -2.55
CA ILE A 119 9.45 11.80 -1.98
C ILE A 119 9.08 11.31 -0.58
N PRO A 120 8.76 12.17 0.41
CA PRO A 120 8.39 11.71 1.75
C PRO A 120 7.09 10.89 1.73
N LEU A 121 6.11 11.24 0.89
CA LEU A 121 4.87 10.47 0.79
C LEU A 121 5.09 9.08 0.18
N SER A 122 5.95 8.97 -0.84
CA SER A 122 6.36 7.70 -1.44
C SER A 122 7.12 6.82 -0.44
N LEU A 123 7.96 7.43 0.39
CA LEU A 123 8.72 6.75 1.44
C LEU A 123 7.79 6.20 2.54
N VAL A 124 6.78 6.97 2.94
CA VAL A 124 5.79 6.51 3.93
C VAL A 124 4.95 5.34 3.38
N ALA A 125 4.57 5.40 2.10
CA ALA A 125 3.85 4.32 1.42
C ALA A 125 4.66 3.02 1.42
N SER A 126 5.92 3.10 0.98
CA SER A 126 6.83 1.94 0.88
C SER A 126 7.20 1.38 2.25
N LEU A 127 7.50 2.23 3.24
CA LEU A 127 7.81 1.80 4.60
C LEU A 127 6.63 1.10 5.25
N GLY A 128 5.42 1.67 5.15
CA GLY A 128 4.23 1.04 5.73
C GLY A 128 3.91 -0.31 5.09
N ALA A 129 4.13 -0.45 3.78
CA ALA A 129 3.97 -1.73 3.10
C ALA A 129 5.04 -2.76 3.49
N CYS A 130 6.31 -2.33 3.64
CA CYS A 130 7.38 -3.19 4.16
C CYS A 130 7.13 -3.62 5.60
N LEU A 131 6.53 -2.76 6.43
CA LEU A 131 6.09 -3.13 7.78
C LEU A 131 4.97 -4.18 7.73
N GLY A 132 4.03 -4.06 6.80
CA GLY A 132 3.00 -5.07 6.54
C GLY A 132 3.57 -6.45 6.20
N LEU A 133 4.74 -6.50 5.54
CA LEU A 133 5.44 -7.77 5.24
C LEU A 133 6.08 -8.43 6.46
N THR A 134 6.19 -7.75 7.59
CA THR A 134 6.81 -8.28 8.82
C THR A 134 5.79 -8.91 9.79
N ASP A 135 4.65 -9.40 9.29
CA ASP A 135 3.54 -10.00 10.06
C ASP A 135 2.92 -9.07 11.11
N LEU A 136 2.98 -7.76 10.87
CA LEU A 136 2.38 -6.76 11.74
C LEU A 136 0.85 -6.79 11.55
N SER A 137 0.12 -7.38 12.49
CA SER A 137 -1.35 -7.36 12.44
C SER A 137 -1.89 -5.92 12.53
N LEU A 138 -2.92 -5.62 11.72
CA LEU A 138 -3.54 -4.29 11.51
C LEU A 138 -3.69 -3.42 12.76
N PHE A 139 -4.02 -4.02 13.91
CA PHE A 139 -4.22 -3.29 15.17
C PHE A 139 -2.99 -3.21 16.06
N GLN A 140 -2.07 -4.17 15.99
CA GLN A 140 -0.85 -4.19 16.81
C GLN A 140 0.24 -3.29 16.22
N GLY A 141 0.14 -3.00 14.92
CA GLY A 141 1.13 -2.19 14.22
C GLY A 141 1.19 -0.72 14.62
N PHE A 142 0.12 -0.20 15.22
CA PHE A 142 0.06 1.18 15.70
C PHE A 142 0.56 1.37 17.13
N TRP A 143 0.91 0.29 17.83
CA TRP A 143 1.53 0.39 19.14
C TRP A 143 3.00 0.83 18.97
N PRO A 144 3.41 2.02 19.44
CA PRO A 144 4.72 2.60 19.14
C PRO A 144 5.90 1.63 19.33
N PRO A 145 6.00 0.86 20.43
CA PRO A 145 7.15 -0.03 20.61
C PRO A 145 7.14 -1.25 19.67
N LEU A 146 5.97 -1.72 19.21
CA LEU A 146 5.89 -2.78 18.19
C LEU A 146 6.27 -2.21 16.82
N LEU A 147 5.77 -1.02 16.47
CA LEU A 147 6.17 -0.32 15.25
C LEU A 147 7.70 -0.14 15.17
N PHE A 148 8.35 0.33 16.24
CA PHE A 148 9.81 0.49 16.28
C PHE A 148 10.56 -0.83 16.16
N LYS A 149 10.06 -1.91 16.76
CA LYS A 149 10.65 -3.25 16.66
C LYS A 149 10.64 -3.73 15.21
N HIS A 150 9.52 -3.54 14.51
CA HIS A 150 9.37 -3.96 13.11
C HIS A 150 10.11 -3.03 12.14
N LEU A 151 10.14 -1.72 12.39
CA LEU A 151 11.02 -0.79 11.66
C LEU A 151 12.48 -1.22 11.76
N LYS A 152 12.94 -1.59 12.96
CA LYS A 152 14.31 -2.09 13.15
C LYS A 152 14.58 -3.38 12.37
N LEU A 153 13.58 -4.25 12.20
CA LEU A 153 13.68 -5.46 11.37
C LEU A 153 13.81 -5.10 9.89
N VAL A 154 13.01 -4.13 9.40
CA VAL A 154 13.08 -3.64 8.02
C VAL A 154 14.49 -3.09 7.72
N PHE A 155 15.02 -2.21 8.58
CA PHE A 155 16.36 -1.61 8.39
C PHE A 155 17.52 -2.60 8.56
N LYS A 156 17.33 -3.67 9.33
CA LYS A 156 18.37 -4.69 9.54
C LYS A 156 18.44 -5.68 8.37
N ASN A 157 17.35 -5.86 7.63
CA ASN A 157 17.30 -6.74 6.47
C ASN A 157 17.60 -5.94 5.20
N SER A 158 18.74 -6.24 4.55
CA SER A 158 19.19 -5.59 3.32
C SER A 158 18.16 -5.67 2.20
N ASP A 159 17.44 -6.78 2.10
CA ASP A 159 16.51 -7.04 1.00
C ASP A 159 15.21 -6.24 1.18
N LEU A 160 14.72 -6.12 2.42
CA LEU A 160 13.57 -5.28 2.74
C LEU A 160 13.91 -3.79 2.60
N THR A 161 15.13 -3.40 2.98
CA THR A 161 15.61 -2.02 2.81
C THR A 161 15.74 -1.67 1.32
N ALA A 162 16.34 -2.55 0.52
CA ALA A 162 16.46 -2.38 -0.92
C ALA A 162 15.08 -2.30 -1.60
N LEU A 163 14.14 -3.17 -1.20
CA LEU A 163 12.77 -3.16 -1.70
C LEU A 163 12.03 -1.87 -1.33
N CYS A 164 12.19 -1.39 -0.10
CA CYS A 164 11.62 -0.12 0.35
C CYS A 164 12.17 1.08 -0.43
N LEU A 165 13.49 1.16 -0.61
CA LEU A 165 14.13 2.26 -1.33
C LEU A 165 13.79 2.22 -2.83
N GLY A 166 13.87 1.05 -3.45
CA GLY A 166 13.54 0.87 -4.87
C GLY A 166 12.09 1.24 -5.18
N THR A 167 11.16 0.87 -4.30
CA THR A 167 9.74 1.24 -4.46
C THR A 167 9.46 2.70 -4.17
N THR A 168 10.17 3.31 -3.23
CA THR A 168 10.13 4.76 -3.02
C THR A 168 10.53 5.51 -4.27
N ILE A 169 11.64 5.10 -4.91
CA ILE A 169 12.12 5.73 -6.16
C ILE A 169 11.12 5.50 -7.28
N LEU A 170 10.62 4.27 -7.45
CA LEU A 170 9.63 3.93 -8.47
C LEU A 170 8.35 4.78 -8.33
N LEU A 171 7.78 4.82 -7.12
CA LEU A 171 6.58 5.62 -6.83
C LEU A 171 6.85 7.09 -7.07
N ALA A 172 7.98 7.62 -6.59
CA ALA A 172 8.31 9.03 -6.76
C ALA A 172 8.43 9.42 -8.24
N LEU A 173 9.10 8.60 -9.05
CA LEU A 173 9.20 8.82 -10.49
C LEU A 173 7.85 8.75 -11.19
N LEU A 174 7.02 7.75 -10.86
CA LEU A 174 5.69 7.61 -11.44
C LEU A 174 4.80 8.80 -11.09
N ILE A 175 4.80 9.24 -9.83
CA ILE A 175 3.99 10.38 -9.42
C ILE A 175 4.47 11.65 -10.10
N LEU A 176 5.77 11.92 -10.14
CA LEU A 176 6.33 13.09 -10.82
C LEU A 176 6.05 13.09 -12.34
N LEU A 177 5.90 11.92 -12.97
CA LEU A 177 5.52 11.82 -14.38
C LEU A 177 4.07 12.25 -14.63
N PHE A 178 3.19 12.07 -13.65
CA PHE A 178 1.75 12.28 -13.77
C PHE A 178 1.24 13.50 -12.95
N LEU A 179 2.15 14.27 -12.33
CA LEU A 179 1.86 15.51 -11.60
C LEU A 179 1.98 16.72 -12.52
#